data_AF-A0A6P1E4J4-F1
#
_entry.id   AF-A0A6P1E4J4-F1
#
_cell.length_a   1.000
_cell.length_b   1.000
_cell.length_c   1.000
_cell.angle_alpha   90.00
_cell.angle_beta   90.00
_cell.angle_gamma   90.00
#
_symmetry.space_group_name_H-M   'P 1'
#
loop_
_entity.id
_entity.type
_entity.pdbx_description
1 polymer ?
#
loop_
_entity_poly.entity_id
_entity_poly.type
_entity_poly.pdbx_seq_one_letter_code
_entity_poly.pdbx_strand_id
1 'polypeptide(L)'
;MPDAPAAVGSIADRRRTPIHDRLDRAKQLHAVAQAQQDGQSQRAAVTSAGVARSTLRHWNAPPAAPAPAALAAFVETPEGVVWLRQILVAAHWSISEQGSAGVRVVCDFLARSGLSAFIGASYGTQQAFQVELEEQIVSGATDLREALAQAMPHRLLSLAEDETWKDGMRLVSIDAVSGFILLEQTSDARSAAAWTQALESGLAGLNVSVVQGTSDEAKGLL
;
A
#
# COMPACT_ATOMS: atom_id res chain seq x y z
N MET A 1 -60.35 10.97 -25.34
CA MET A 1 -59.43 9.95 -24.85
C MET A 1 -58.13 10.65 -24.46
N PRO A 2 -57.74 10.67 -23.18
CA PRO A 2 -56.46 11.25 -22.78
C PRO A 2 -55.35 10.19 -22.83
N ASP A 3 -54.20 10.59 -23.35
CA ASP A 3 -52.98 9.80 -23.46
C ASP A 3 -52.48 9.31 -22.09
N ALA A 4 -52.23 8.00 -22.00
CA ALA A 4 -51.57 7.39 -20.86
C ALA A 4 -50.06 7.65 -20.92
N PRO A 5 -49.40 8.11 -19.83
CA PRO A 5 -47.97 8.29 -19.83
C PRO A 5 -47.25 6.93 -19.85
N ALA A 6 -46.24 6.84 -20.72
CA ALA A 6 -45.37 5.69 -20.85
C ALA A 6 -44.72 5.34 -19.51
N ALA A 7 -44.84 4.08 -19.10
CA ALA A 7 -44.16 3.53 -17.95
C ALA A 7 -42.64 3.62 -18.16
N VAL A 8 -42.01 4.53 -17.40
CA VAL A 8 -40.55 4.60 -17.29
C VAL A 8 -40.08 3.32 -16.62
N GLY A 9 -39.53 2.41 -17.41
CA GLY A 9 -38.89 1.20 -16.92
C GLY A 9 -37.81 1.58 -15.91
N SER A 10 -38.00 1.12 -14.67
CA SER A 10 -37.05 1.28 -13.57
C SER A 10 -35.66 0.78 -13.98
N ILE A 11 -34.70 1.70 -14.15
CA ILE A 11 -33.26 1.42 -14.36
C ILE A 11 -32.60 1.08 -13.01
N ALA A 12 -33.32 0.40 -12.12
CA ALA A 12 -32.86 0.08 -10.77
C ALA A 12 -32.89 -1.42 -10.51
N ASP A 13 -32.25 -2.21 -11.38
CA ASP A 13 -31.74 -3.54 -11.01
C ASP A 13 -30.59 -4.01 -11.92
N ARG A 14 -29.62 -3.11 -12.22
CA ARG A 14 -28.32 -3.61 -12.67
C ARG A 14 -27.61 -4.15 -11.44
N ARG A 15 -27.78 -5.45 -11.17
CA ARG A 15 -26.95 -6.19 -10.20
C ARG A 15 -25.50 -5.81 -10.45
N ARG A 16 -24.92 -5.03 -9.54
CA ARG A 16 -23.50 -4.69 -9.55
C ARG A 16 -22.75 -6.01 -9.61
N THR A 17 -22.04 -6.25 -10.71
CA THR A 17 -21.18 -7.42 -10.82
C THR A 17 -20.15 -7.30 -9.70
N PRO A 18 -20.00 -8.32 -8.84
CA PRO A 18 -18.96 -8.28 -7.82
C PRO A 18 -17.63 -8.04 -8.53
N ILE A 19 -16.92 -7.00 -8.13
CA ILE A 19 -15.55 -6.79 -8.58
C ILE A 19 -14.73 -7.80 -7.79
N HIS A 20 -14.28 -8.85 -8.48
CA HIS A 20 -13.40 -9.85 -7.88
C HIS A 20 -11.98 -9.30 -7.92
N ASP A 21 -11.34 -9.22 -6.75
CA ASP A 21 -9.89 -9.00 -6.71
C ASP A 21 -9.19 -10.16 -7.43
N ARG A 22 -8.01 -9.88 -8.00
CA ARG A 22 -7.24 -10.86 -8.78
C ARG A 22 -6.89 -12.09 -7.95
N LEU A 23 -6.61 -11.91 -6.65
CA LEU A 23 -6.31 -13.02 -5.75
C LEU A 23 -7.55 -13.90 -5.50
N ASP A 24 -8.72 -13.30 -5.30
CA ASP A 24 -9.96 -14.05 -5.10
C ASP A 24 -10.37 -14.82 -6.36
N ARG A 25 -10.19 -14.19 -7.53
CA ARG A 25 -10.34 -14.86 -8.83
C ARG A 25 -9.39 -16.07 -8.91
N ALA A 26 -8.11 -15.91 -8.58
CA ALA A 26 -7.13 -17.00 -8.63
C ALA A 26 -7.49 -18.15 -7.68
N LYS A 27 -7.93 -17.84 -6.45
CA LYS A 27 -8.40 -18.85 -5.47
C LYS A 27 -9.61 -19.62 -6.00
N GLN A 28 -10.57 -18.92 -6.60
CA GLN A 28 -11.77 -19.55 -7.14
C GLN A 28 -11.47 -20.41 -8.37
N LEU A 29 -10.59 -19.94 -9.27
CA LEU A 29 -10.13 -20.74 -10.41
C LEU A 29 -9.39 -22.00 -9.96
N HIS A 30 -8.52 -21.88 -8.95
CA HIS A 30 -7.80 -23.00 -8.38
C HIS A 30 -8.76 -24.02 -7.73
N ALA A 31 -9.73 -23.56 -6.94
CA ALA A 31 -10.73 -24.43 -6.32
C ALA A 31 -11.59 -25.17 -7.36
N VAL A 32 -12.01 -24.49 -8.43
CA VAL A 32 -12.76 -25.13 -9.53
C VAL A 32 -11.89 -26.18 -10.23
N ALA A 33 -10.63 -25.86 -10.53
CA ALA A 33 -9.72 -26.79 -11.19
C ALA A 33 -9.48 -28.05 -10.35
N GLN A 34 -9.25 -27.89 -9.04
CA GLN A 34 -9.06 -29.02 -8.11
C GLN A 34 -10.31 -29.91 -8.06
N ALA A 35 -11.49 -29.32 -7.88
CA ALA A 35 -12.74 -30.08 -7.84
C ALA A 35 -13.02 -30.87 -9.14
N GLN A 36 -12.61 -30.33 -10.29
CA GLN A 36 -12.71 -31.05 -11.56
C GLN A 36 -11.72 -32.21 -11.66
N GLN A 37 -10.49 -32.06 -11.14
CA GLN A 37 -9.52 -33.15 -11.03
C GLN A 37 -10.00 -34.25 -10.10
N ASP A 38 -10.73 -33.88 -9.04
CA ASP A 38 -11.37 -34.80 -8.09
C ASP A 38 -12.64 -35.47 -8.67
N GLY A 39 -12.92 -35.28 -9.96
CA GLY A 39 -14.01 -35.94 -10.69
C GLY A 39 -15.36 -35.22 -10.68
N GLN A 40 -15.45 -34.01 -10.11
CA GLN A 40 -16.69 -33.24 -10.16
C GLN A 40 -16.94 -32.67 -11.57
N SER A 41 -18.21 -32.66 -11.99
CA SER A 41 -18.59 -31.92 -13.20
C SER A 41 -18.28 -30.43 -13.06
N GLN A 42 -17.95 -29.75 -14.16
CA GLN A 42 -17.71 -28.30 -14.15
C GLN A 42 -18.87 -27.52 -13.50
N ARG A 43 -20.12 -27.98 -13.70
CA ARG A 43 -21.30 -27.35 -13.09
C ARG A 43 -21.30 -27.48 -11.57
N ALA A 44 -20.94 -28.64 -11.04
CA ALA A 44 -20.84 -28.88 -9.60
C ALA A 44 -19.70 -28.05 -8.98
N ALA A 45 -18.51 -28.09 -9.58
CA ALA A 45 -17.33 -27.35 -9.14
C ALA A 45 -17.54 -25.82 -9.12
N VAL A 46 -18.21 -25.27 -10.13
CA VAL A 46 -18.52 -23.83 -10.21
C VAL A 46 -19.56 -23.42 -9.16
N THR A 47 -20.54 -24.29 -8.90
CA THR A 47 -21.57 -24.05 -7.89
C THR A 47 -20.96 -24.07 -6.48
N SER A 48 -20.06 -25.03 -6.20
CA SER A 48 -19.37 -25.12 -4.90
C SER A 48 -18.41 -23.96 -4.66
N ALA A 49 -17.75 -23.45 -5.70
CA ALA A 49 -16.89 -22.26 -5.62
C ALA A 49 -17.65 -20.92 -5.54
N GLY A 50 -18.98 -20.93 -5.68
CA GLY A 50 -19.81 -19.72 -5.61
C GLY A 50 -19.66 -18.77 -6.80
N VAL A 51 -19.20 -19.27 -7.96
CA VAL A 51 -18.94 -18.46 -9.16
C VAL A 51 -20.03 -18.69 -10.21
N ALA A 52 -20.40 -17.67 -10.99
CA ALA A 52 -21.28 -17.89 -12.13
C ALA A 52 -20.51 -18.51 -13.31
N ARG A 53 -21.13 -19.45 -14.05
CA ARG A 53 -20.49 -20.09 -15.23
C ARG A 53 -20.04 -19.09 -16.31
N SER A 54 -20.79 -18.02 -16.52
CA SER A 54 -20.41 -16.93 -17.43
C SER A 54 -19.14 -16.22 -16.98
N THR A 55 -19.00 -15.99 -15.68
CA THR A 55 -17.81 -15.40 -15.05
C THR A 55 -16.60 -16.31 -15.22
N LEU A 56 -16.73 -17.61 -14.93
CA LEU A 56 -15.65 -18.58 -15.15
C LEU A 56 -15.18 -18.58 -16.62
N ARG A 57 -16.12 -18.58 -17.57
CA ARG A 57 -15.78 -18.55 -19.00
C ARG A 57 -15.03 -17.28 -19.38
N HIS A 58 -15.42 -16.14 -18.83
CA HIS A 58 -14.71 -14.88 -19.05
C HIS A 58 -13.29 -14.93 -18.48
N TRP A 59 -13.09 -15.52 -17.30
CA TRP A 59 -11.77 -15.66 -16.68
C TRP A 59 -10.83 -16.64 -17.38
N ASN A 60 -11.36 -17.66 -18.04
CA ASN A 60 -10.58 -18.60 -18.83
C ASN A 60 -10.29 -18.10 -20.26
N ALA A 61 -10.71 -16.89 -20.62
CA ALA A 61 -10.37 -16.32 -21.90
C ALA A 61 -8.84 -16.10 -21.99
N PRO A 62 -8.21 -16.40 -23.13
CA PRO A 62 -6.77 -16.21 -23.29
C PRO A 62 -6.38 -14.74 -23.03
N PRO A 63 -5.26 -14.48 -22.32
CA PRO A 63 -4.78 -13.12 -22.12
C PRO A 63 -4.32 -12.50 -23.45
N ALA A 64 -4.45 -11.18 -23.56
CA ALA A 64 -4.09 -10.43 -24.77
C ALA A 64 -2.58 -10.23 -24.98
N ALA A 65 -1.76 -10.36 -23.93
CA ALA A 65 -0.34 -10.06 -23.97
C ALA A 65 0.52 -11.32 -24.25
N PRO A 66 1.59 -11.21 -25.07
CA PRO A 66 2.49 -12.32 -25.35
C PRO A 66 3.44 -12.54 -24.17
N ALA A 67 2.99 -13.27 -23.17
CA ALA A 67 3.83 -13.79 -22.09
C ALA A 67 4.12 -15.28 -22.30
N PRO A 68 5.28 -15.81 -21.84
CA PRO A 68 5.52 -17.26 -21.84
C PRO A 68 4.40 -18.01 -21.12
N ALA A 69 3.85 -19.04 -21.76
CA ALA A 69 2.65 -19.74 -21.28
C ALA A 69 2.79 -20.28 -19.85
N ALA A 70 3.96 -20.84 -19.51
CA ALA A 70 4.22 -21.35 -18.17
C ALA A 70 4.18 -20.26 -17.09
N LEU A 71 4.74 -19.08 -17.39
CA LEU A 71 4.73 -17.95 -16.46
C LEU A 71 3.32 -17.36 -16.34
N ALA A 72 2.61 -17.23 -17.46
CA ALA A 72 1.21 -16.79 -17.48
C ALA A 72 0.32 -17.73 -16.66
N ALA A 73 0.52 -19.05 -16.76
CA ALA A 73 -0.21 -20.02 -15.95
C ALA A 73 0.14 -19.88 -14.46
N PHE A 74 1.42 -19.71 -14.12
CA PHE A 74 1.86 -19.54 -12.74
C PHE A 74 1.23 -18.31 -12.08
N VAL A 75 1.27 -17.14 -12.74
CA VAL A 75 0.77 -15.89 -12.13
C VAL A 75 -0.75 -15.80 -12.00
N GLU A 76 -1.48 -16.75 -12.57
CA GLU A 76 -2.93 -16.92 -12.35
C GLU A 76 -3.25 -17.87 -11.17
N THR A 77 -2.24 -18.52 -10.58
CA THR A 77 -2.39 -19.25 -9.31
C THR A 77 -2.42 -18.30 -8.12
N PRO A 78 -3.03 -18.69 -6.97
CA PRO A 78 -2.99 -17.88 -5.76
C PRO A 78 -1.57 -17.51 -5.34
N GLU A 79 -0.64 -18.47 -5.40
CA GLU A 79 0.76 -18.30 -5.05
C GLU A 79 1.45 -17.31 -6.00
N GLY A 80 1.18 -17.41 -7.30
CA GLY A 80 1.73 -16.51 -8.30
C GLY A 80 1.21 -15.08 -8.17
N VAL A 81 -0.06 -14.89 -7.81
CA VAL A 81 -0.62 -13.55 -7.53
C VAL A 81 0.04 -12.94 -6.29
N VAL A 82 0.21 -13.71 -5.21
CA VAL A 82 0.91 -13.25 -4.00
C VAL A 82 2.36 -12.88 -4.32
N TRP A 83 3.06 -13.70 -5.09
CA TRP A 83 4.42 -13.44 -5.54
C TRP A 83 4.53 -12.16 -6.37
N LEU A 84 3.61 -11.93 -7.33
CA LEU A 84 3.57 -10.67 -8.09
C LEU A 84 3.37 -9.46 -7.19
N ARG A 85 2.48 -9.55 -6.21
CA ARG A 85 2.25 -8.47 -5.23
C ARG A 85 3.52 -8.21 -4.41
N GLN A 86 4.20 -9.25 -3.96
CA GLN A 86 5.47 -9.12 -3.22
C GLN A 86 6.54 -8.41 -4.05
N ILE A 87 6.69 -8.76 -5.32
CA ILE A 87 7.63 -8.07 -6.22
C ILE A 87 7.25 -6.61 -6.38
N LEU A 88 5.97 -6.30 -6.56
CA LEU A 88 5.51 -4.93 -6.72
C LEU A 88 5.82 -4.09 -5.47
N VAL A 89 5.52 -4.60 -4.29
CA VAL A 89 5.87 -3.95 -3.01
C VAL A 89 7.38 -3.79 -2.89
N ALA A 90 8.16 -4.83 -3.18
CA ALA A 90 9.61 -4.77 -3.10
C ALA A 90 10.22 -3.75 -4.09
N ALA A 91 9.65 -3.61 -5.28
CA ALA A 91 10.07 -2.62 -6.28
C ALA A 91 9.82 -1.19 -5.78
N HIS A 92 8.61 -0.88 -5.31
CA HIS A 92 8.30 0.43 -4.73
C HIS A 92 9.14 0.71 -3.48
N TRP A 93 9.27 -0.26 -2.58
CA TRP A 93 10.09 -0.11 -1.37
C TRP A 93 11.56 0.19 -1.69
N SER A 94 12.17 -0.57 -2.60
CA SER A 94 13.59 -0.42 -2.90
C SER A 94 13.89 0.82 -3.74
N ILE A 95 13.01 1.16 -4.68
CA ILE A 95 13.24 2.25 -5.64
C ILE A 95 12.72 3.58 -5.08
N SER A 96 11.47 3.61 -4.61
CA SER A 96 10.83 4.83 -4.13
C SER A 96 11.28 5.17 -2.72
N GLU A 97 11.03 4.27 -1.76
CA GLU A 97 11.27 4.58 -0.34
C GLU A 97 12.75 4.65 0.02
N GLN A 98 13.52 3.60 -0.32
CA GLN A 98 14.95 3.56 0.01
C GLN A 98 15.81 4.28 -1.02
N GLY A 99 15.44 4.23 -2.30
CA GLY A 99 16.22 4.80 -3.40
C GLY A 99 15.91 6.26 -3.70
N SER A 100 14.87 6.83 -3.08
CA SER A 100 14.39 8.21 -3.32
C SER A 100 14.10 8.52 -4.80
N ALA A 101 13.75 7.51 -5.60
CA ALA A 101 13.40 7.66 -7.00
C ALA A 101 11.88 7.78 -7.19
N GLY A 102 11.44 8.59 -8.15
CA GLY A 102 10.02 8.72 -8.43
C GLY A 102 9.40 7.48 -9.11
N VAL A 103 8.07 7.37 -9.03
CA VAL A 103 7.24 6.29 -9.62
C VAL A 103 7.55 5.97 -11.08
N ARG A 104 8.07 6.93 -11.86
CA ARG A 104 8.50 6.70 -13.25
C ARG A 104 9.59 5.62 -13.36
N VAL A 105 10.52 5.57 -12.41
CA VAL A 105 11.58 4.56 -12.39
C VAL A 105 10.99 3.17 -12.10
N VAL A 106 9.95 3.08 -11.25
CA VAL A 106 9.21 1.84 -11.03
C VAL A 106 8.48 1.40 -12.30
N CYS A 107 7.85 2.32 -13.02
CA CYS A 107 7.21 2.02 -14.31
C CYS A 107 8.24 1.46 -15.32
N ASP A 108 9.42 2.09 -15.41
CA ASP A 108 10.51 1.65 -16.27
C ASP A 108 11.03 0.26 -15.85
N PHE A 109 11.16 0.00 -14.54
CA PHE A 109 11.52 -1.32 -14.02
C PHE A 109 10.51 -2.40 -14.44
N LEU A 110 9.20 -2.13 -14.30
CA LEU A 110 8.14 -3.08 -14.69
C LEU A 110 8.15 -3.34 -16.19
N ALA A 111 8.41 -2.32 -17.01
CA ALA A 111 8.53 -2.47 -18.45
C ALA A 111 9.75 -3.31 -18.83
N ARG A 112 10.93 -3.00 -18.26
CA ARG A 112 12.21 -3.66 -18.59
C ARG A 112 12.30 -5.10 -18.06
N SER A 113 11.66 -5.39 -16.94
CA SER A 113 11.57 -6.75 -16.38
C SER A 113 10.54 -7.62 -17.08
N GLY A 114 9.69 -7.05 -17.94
CA GLY A 114 8.56 -7.75 -18.58
C GLY A 114 7.35 -7.98 -17.67
N LEU A 115 7.39 -7.51 -16.42
CA LEU A 115 6.28 -7.61 -15.47
C LEU A 115 5.06 -6.78 -15.89
N SER A 116 5.24 -5.79 -16.76
CA SER A 116 4.15 -5.02 -17.38
C SER A 116 3.16 -5.88 -18.17
N ALA A 117 3.53 -7.12 -18.55
CA ALA A 117 2.61 -8.09 -19.14
C ALA A 117 1.56 -8.61 -18.14
N PHE A 118 1.84 -8.50 -16.83
CA PHE A 118 1.02 -9.05 -15.76
C PHE A 118 0.53 -8.01 -14.76
N ILE A 119 1.19 -6.86 -14.66
CA ILE A 119 0.87 -5.77 -13.72
C ILE A 119 0.58 -4.50 -14.52
N GLY A 120 -0.40 -3.71 -14.10
CA GLY A 120 -0.70 -2.42 -14.74
C GLY A 120 0.46 -1.43 -14.56
N ALA A 121 1.38 -1.37 -15.52
CA ALA A 121 2.59 -0.56 -15.45
C ALA A 121 2.39 0.92 -15.81
N SER A 122 1.14 1.38 -15.95
CA SER A 122 0.86 2.78 -16.27
C SER A 122 1.21 3.68 -15.10
N TYR A 123 1.64 4.91 -15.38
CA TYR A 123 1.99 5.88 -14.33
C TYR A 123 0.85 6.07 -13.32
N GLY A 124 -0.39 6.28 -13.77
CA GLY A 124 -1.52 6.51 -12.88
C GLY A 124 -1.83 5.29 -11.99
N THR A 125 -1.71 4.08 -12.53
CA THR A 125 -1.87 2.85 -11.74
C THR A 125 -0.79 2.74 -10.67
N GLN A 126 0.47 2.99 -11.03
CA GLN A 126 1.59 2.87 -10.11
C GLN A 126 1.63 4.00 -9.07
N GLN A 127 1.20 5.20 -9.44
CA GLN A 127 1.03 6.32 -8.52
C GLN A 127 -0.04 6.02 -7.48
N ALA A 128 -1.21 5.52 -7.90
CA ALA A 128 -2.28 5.15 -6.97
C ALA A 128 -1.83 4.05 -5.99
N PHE A 129 -1.05 3.07 -6.48
CA PHE A 129 -0.48 2.04 -5.63
C PHE A 129 0.54 2.60 -4.63
N GLN A 130 1.41 3.51 -5.07
CA GLN A 130 2.42 4.15 -4.22
C GLN A 130 1.76 4.96 -3.08
N VAL A 131 0.72 5.73 -3.38
CA VAL A 131 -0.03 6.50 -2.36
C VAL A 131 -0.62 5.57 -1.30
N GLU A 132 -1.29 4.50 -1.72
CA GLU A 132 -1.81 3.50 -0.78
C GLU A 132 -0.68 2.85 0.03
N LEU A 133 0.46 2.53 -0.60
CA LEU A 133 1.60 1.95 0.11
C LEU A 133 2.14 2.90 1.19
N GLU A 134 2.30 4.18 0.88
CA GLU A 134 2.73 5.22 1.82
C GLU A 134 1.75 5.35 2.99
N GLU A 135 0.43 5.37 2.72
CA GLU A 135 -0.60 5.39 3.76
C GLU A 135 -0.51 4.17 4.70
N GLN A 136 -0.30 2.97 4.13
CA GLN A 136 -0.12 1.74 4.89
C GLN A 136 1.18 1.75 5.71
N ILE A 137 2.27 2.32 5.19
CA ILE A 137 3.53 2.49 5.92
C ILE A 137 3.31 3.39 7.14
N VAL A 138 2.63 4.52 6.97
CA VAL A 138 2.34 5.47 8.06
C VAL A 138 1.41 4.85 9.12
N SER A 139 0.34 4.17 8.69
CA SER A 139 -0.56 3.47 9.60
C SER A 139 0.18 2.38 10.37
N GLY A 140 0.94 1.54 9.66
CA GLY A 140 1.72 0.47 10.26
C GLY A 140 2.80 0.98 11.21
N ALA A 141 3.42 2.12 10.91
CA ALA A 141 4.38 2.76 11.80
C ALA A 141 3.73 3.18 13.13
N THR A 142 2.49 3.66 13.10
CA THR A 142 1.74 4.03 14.32
C THR A 142 1.47 2.81 15.19
N ASP A 143 0.93 1.74 14.59
CA ASP A 143 0.61 0.50 15.31
C ASP A 143 1.87 -0.19 15.86
N LEU A 144 2.93 -0.25 15.06
CA LEU A 144 4.21 -0.84 15.46
C LEU A 144 4.90 -0.03 16.53
N ARG A 145 4.79 1.31 16.51
CA ARG A 145 5.42 2.16 17.52
C ARG A 145 4.89 1.83 18.90
N GLU A 146 3.58 1.73 19.08
CA GLU A 146 2.97 1.37 20.37
C GLU A 146 3.42 -0.03 20.82
N ALA A 147 3.29 -1.01 19.93
CA ALA A 147 3.63 -2.40 20.25
C ALA A 147 5.11 -2.60 20.58
N LEU A 148 6.01 -1.98 19.81
CA LEU A 148 7.45 -2.11 20.00
C LEU A 148 7.95 -1.31 21.19
N ALA A 149 7.33 -0.17 21.51
CA ALA A 149 7.69 0.63 22.67
C ALA A 149 7.47 -0.13 23.99
N GLN A 150 6.42 -0.96 24.10
CA GLN A 150 6.17 -1.76 25.30
C GLN A 150 7.31 -2.76 25.60
N ALA A 151 7.91 -3.32 24.56
CA ALA A 151 8.99 -4.31 24.68
C ALA A 151 10.39 -3.68 24.60
N MET A 152 10.51 -2.35 24.46
CA MET A 152 11.80 -1.74 24.19
C MET A 152 12.69 -1.69 25.44
N PRO A 153 13.99 -2.03 25.31
CA PRO A 153 14.95 -1.74 26.38
C PRO A 153 15.10 -0.23 26.54
N HIS A 154 15.49 0.21 27.74
CA HIS A 154 15.78 1.61 27.98
C HIS A 154 16.91 2.10 27.05
N ARG A 155 16.73 3.29 26.47
CA ARG A 155 17.74 3.91 25.60
C ARG A 155 18.01 5.36 25.97
N LEU A 156 19.27 5.75 25.79
CA LEU A 156 19.70 7.14 25.87
C LEU A 156 19.67 7.73 24.46
N LEU A 157 19.04 8.90 24.31
CA LEU A 157 18.90 9.57 23.01
C LEU A 157 19.77 10.82 22.95
N SER A 158 20.35 11.05 21.77
CA SER A 158 20.95 12.34 21.40
C SER A 158 20.09 12.91 20.28
N LEU A 159 19.39 14.02 20.57
CA LEU A 159 18.44 14.57 19.62
C LEU A 159 19.13 15.50 18.64
N ALA A 160 18.74 15.41 17.37
CA ALA A 160 18.97 16.45 16.37
C ALA A 160 17.62 17.09 16.07
N GLU A 161 17.51 18.37 16.39
CA GLU A 161 16.31 19.21 16.26
C GLU A 161 16.51 20.16 15.09
N ASP A 162 15.53 20.22 14.20
CA ASP A 162 15.54 21.11 13.05
C ASP A 162 14.11 21.54 12.68
N GLU A 163 13.99 22.57 11.85
CA GLU A 163 12.74 23.05 11.31
C GLU A 163 12.69 22.87 9.79
N THR A 164 11.54 22.49 9.26
CA THR A 164 11.30 22.44 7.81
C THR A 164 10.10 23.29 7.42
N TRP A 165 10.14 23.84 6.19
CA TRP A 165 9.12 24.74 5.67
C TRP A 165 8.56 24.22 4.34
N LYS A 166 7.55 23.34 4.42
CA LYS A 166 6.86 22.80 3.24
C LYS A 166 5.52 23.50 3.00
N ASP A 167 4.69 23.54 4.03
CA ASP A 167 3.31 24.06 4.04
C ASP A 167 3.02 24.86 5.32
N GLY A 168 4.06 25.44 5.91
CA GLY A 168 4.10 25.95 7.27
C GLY A 168 5.41 25.49 7.93
N MET A 169 5.73 26.05 9.09
CA MET A 169 6.87 25.58 9.86
C MET A 169 6.53 24.24 10.52
N ARG A 170 7.45 23.28 10.43
CA ARG A 170 7.35 21.98 11.09
C ARG A 170 8.59 21.78 11.95
N LEU A 171 8.39 21.36 13.19
CA LEU A 171 9.45 20.92 14.07
C LEU A 171 9.73 19.45 13.77
N VAL A 172 11.00 19.11 13.58
CA VAL A 172 11.46 17.75 13.30
C VAL A 172 12.54 17.38 14.31
N SER A 173 12.34 16.28 15.02
CA SER A 173 13.37 15.73 15.91
C SER A 173 13.67 14.29 15.54
N ILE A 174 14.96 13.99 15.40
CA ILE A 174 15.46 12.64 15.18
C ILE A 174 16.42 12.23 16.31
N ASP A 175 16.48 10.94 16.62
CA ASP A 175 17.62 10.40 17.34
C ASP A 175 18.82 10.32 16.40
N ALA A 176 19.85 11.10 16.68
CA ALA A 176 21.02 11.27 15.81
C ALA A 176 21.79 9.97 15.57
N VAL A 177 21.69 8.99 16.48
CA VAL A 177 22.42 7.72 16.37
C VAL A 177 21.67 6.73 15.47
N SER A 178 20.37 6.57 15.68
CA SER A 178 19.57 5.62 14.90
C SER A 178 18.98 6.20 13.61
N GLY A 179 18.92 7.53 13.49
CA GLY A 179 18.16 8.20 12.44
C GLY A 179 16.64 8.07 12.59
N PHE A 180 16.16 7.57 13.74
CA PHE A 180 14.74 7.40 13.99
C PHE A 180 14.07 8.76 14.20
N ILE A 181 13.03 9.04 13.41
CA ILE A 181 12.22 10.26 13.55
C ILE A 181 11.32 10.08 14.78
N LEU A 182 11.54 10.93 15.78
CA LEU A 182 10.78 10.92 17.03
C LEU A 182 9.49 11.71 16.89
N LEU A 183 9.55 12.84 16.19
CA LEU A 183 8.39 13.64 15.83
C LEU A 183 8.65 14.45 14.56
N GLU A 184 7.57 14.64 13.80
CA GLU A 184 7.44 15.67 12.78
C GLU A 184 6.05 16.28 12.99
N GLN A 185 5.97 17.57 13.35
CA GLN A 185 4.68 18.23 13.54
C GLN A 185 4.71 19.69 13.11
N THR A 186 3.57 20.18 12.63
CA THR A 186 3.37 21.61 12.36
C THR A 186 3.46 22.41 13.66
N SER A 187 4.08 23.59 13.59
CA SER A 187 4.15 24.53 14.71
C SER A 187 4.15 25.97 14.22
N ASP A 188 3.51 26.86 14.97
CA ASP A 188 3.58 28.31 14.74
C ASP A 188 4.76 28.97 15.46
N ALA A 189 5.47 28.23 16.32
CA ALA A 189 6.60 28.73 17.11
C ALA A 189 7.74 27.70 17.21
N ARG A 190 8.97 28.21 17.28
CA ARG A 190 10.20 27.42 17.49
C ARG A 190 10.96 27.84 18.74
N SER A 191 10.23 28.37 19.72
CA SER A 191 10.81 28.71 21.02
C SER A 191 11.21 27.45 21.77
N ALA A 192 12.09 27.57 22.77
CA ALA A 192 12.44 26.45 23.64
C ALA A 192 11.21 25.80 24.30
N ALA A 193 10.17 26.59 24.59
CA ALA A 193 8.91 26.07 25.13
C ALA A 193 8.13 25.23 24.10
N ALA A 194 8.06 25.69 22.85
CA ALA A 194 7.42 24.94 21.76
C ALA A 194 8.16 23.61 21.49
N TRP A 195 9.50 23.64 21.49
CA TRP A 195 10.33 22.45 21.38
C TRP A 195 10.15 21.48 22.55
N THR A 196 10.12 21.98 23.79
CA THR A 196 9.89 21.14 24.98
C THR A 196 8.55 20.42 24.89
N GLN A 197 7.47 21.15 24.57
CA GLN A 197 6.14 20.57 24.41
C GLN A 197 6.08 19.54 23.26
N ALA A 198 6.75 19.84 22.14
CA ALA A 198 6.85 18.93 21.01
C ALA A 198 7.51 17.61 21.43
N LEU A 199 8.68 17.69 22.07
CA LEU A 199 9.45 16.53 22.51
C LEU A 199 8.71 15.71 23.56
N GLU A 200 8.00 16.33 24.50
CA GLU A 200 7.15 15.60 25.45
C GLU A 200 6.13 14.72 24.73
N SER A 201 5.49 15.24 23.68
CA SER A 201 4.57 14.46 22.86
C SER A 201 5.29 13.39 22.03
N GLY A 202 6.41 13.75 21.39
CA GLY A 202 7.20 12.85 20.54
C GLY A 202 7.92 11.72 21.29
N LEU A 203 8.12 11.85 22.60
CA LEU A 203 8.75 10.83 23.45
C LEU A 203 7.73 10.02 24.25
N ALA A 204 6.45 10.40 24.22
CA ALA A 204 5.40 9.71 24.96
C ALA A 204 5.36 8.21 24.63
N GLY A 205 5.28 7.39 25.68
CA GLY A 205 5.24 5.93 25.58
C GLY A 205 6.59 5.25 25.30
N LEU A 206 7.66 6.00 25.01
CA LEU A 206 8.99 5.43 24.80
C LEU A 206 9.77 5.31 26.11
N ASN A 207 10.44 4.18 26.32
CA ASN A 207 11.34 3.96 27.45
C ASN A 207 12.72 4.58 27.17
N VAL A 208 12.80 5.90 27.21
CA VAL A 208 14.00 6.65 26.80
C VAL A 208 14.35 7.78 27.75
N SER A 209 15.60 8.23 27.69
CA SER A 209 16.02 9.47 28.34
C SER A 209 16.88 10.29 27.38
N VAL A 210 16.55 11.56 27.24
CA VAL A 210 17.31 12.50 26.43
C VAL A 210 18.55 12.93 27.21
N VAL A 211 19.73 12.73 26.62
CA VAL A 211 21.01 13.12 27.24
C VAL A 211 21.48 14.49 26.73
N GLN A 212 21.19 14.77 25.46
CA GLN A 212 21.52 16.03 24.81
C GLN A 212 20.57 16.29 23.65
N GLY A 213 20.33 17.57 23.36
CA GLY A 213 19.73 18.05 22.12
C GLY A 213 20.74 18.91 21.39
N THR A 214 20.78 18.77 20.07
CA THR A 214 21.63 19.54 19.17
C THR A 214 20.76 20.16 18.09
N SER A 215 21.08 21.39 17.71
CA SER A 215 20.40 22.16 16.65
C SER A 215 21.47 22.92 15.87
N ASP A 216 21.15 23.40 14.67
CA ASP A 216 22.09 23.99 13.70
C ASP A 216 22.64 25.39 14.09
N GLU A 217 22.49 25.79 15.37
CA GLU A 217 22.86 27.10 15.93
C GLU A 217 22.26 28.31 15.19
N ALA A 218 21.33 28.09 14.25
CA ALA A 218 20.66 29.18 13.58
C ALA A 218 19.86 29.96 14.63
N LYS A 219 20.17 31.27 14.78
CA LYS A 219 19.36 32.14 15.62
C LYS A 219 17.94 32.06 15.10
N GLY A 220 17.01 31.61 15.94
CA GLY A 220 15.59 31.68 15.65
C GLY A 220 15.30 33.11 15.17
N LEU A 221 14.94 33.24 13.89
CA LEU A 221 14.60 34.53 13.26
C LEU A 221 13.63 35.23 14.22
N LEU A 222 14.11 36.34 14.78
CA LEU A 222 13.38 37.25 15.65
C LEU A 222 12.19 37.85 14.92
#